data_AF-A0A821H8E5-F1
#
_entry.id   AF-A0A821H8E5-F1
#
_cell.length_a   1.000
_cell.length_b   1.000
_cell.length_c   1.000
_cell.angle_alpha   90.00
_cell.angle_beta   90.00
_cell.angle_gamma   90.00
#
_symmetry.space_group_name_H-M   'P 1'
#
loop_
_entity.id
_entity.type
_entity.pdbx_description
1 polymer ?
#
loop_
_entity_poly.entity_id
_entity_poly.type
_entity_poly.pdbx_seq_one_letter_code
_entity_poly.pdbx_strand_id
1 'polypeptide(L)'
;LKQFKQILQHTCEQGRRIPIENILRLFPDINQAQNDLKTLTPLLINDSLPLLRSITSFWKDRIRIRSICTGILNLSSKISVDIDLSFLRSLNSIDQQILSEECSSIYEKYLKDFERKCSANVQTLLSFYGSSQDLFEFLDSLTGDDVYNLQEAVNDWDETLVNTKTIFDFSTVKNFLDRAYASITEKLKQLNLTSLPFEHIIACFEDILANKEFNDLAKCLQSSALSLASIKRIHLELTDKEQSKRRQIADILQSSNIEFVRIGHHEVAFDIYIVLQNHQEQQQKQTTVNEEQKIQNITFADISELRDRARLLEYSSNTQKSDKNQHDVDKLRHFIEFVSVVETTLETLTNLYRTGYPLVSQFLITEKTFSCENGNYDQLTQNNTTLANLLHSWEKKLLSLYEIYNDLTYFTGDQFQLIEDYIYKSLSVTDPG
;
A
#
# COMPACT_ATOMS: atom_id res chain seq x y z
N LEU A 1 -41.45 38.77 -28.56
CA LEU A 1 -42.21 37.62 -29.09
C LEU A 1 -42.19 37.52 -30.63
N LYS A 2 -42.66 38.52 -31.38
CA LYS A 2 -42.71 38.49 -32.86
C LYS A 2 -41.32 38.33 -33.50
N GLN A 3 -40.33 39.08 -33.02
CA GLN A 3 -38.92 38.97 -33.46
C GLN A 3 -38.31 37.60 -33.13
N PHE A 4 -38.54 37.08 -31.93
CA PHE A 4 -38.09 35.74 -31.54
C PHE A 4 -38.68 34.66 -32.44
N LYS A 5 -39.99 34.73 -32.76
CA LYS A 5 -40.65 33.81 -33.69
C LYS A 5 -40.05 33.86 -35.09
N GLN A 6 -39.69 35.05 -35.58
CA GLN A 6 -39.02 35.21 -36.87
C GLN A 6 -37.60 34.63 -36.88
N ILE A 7 -36.83 34.85 -35.81
CA ILE A 7 -35.47 34.28 -35.67
C ILE A 7 -35.55 32.76 -35.56
N LEU A 8 -36.50 32.23 -34.78
CA LEU A 8 -36.73 30.79 -34.63
C LEU A 8 -37.10 30.15 -35.97
N GLN A 9 -38.05 30.73 -36.71
CA GLN A 9 -38.45 30.24 -38.03
C GLN A 9 -37.30 30.29 -39.03
N HIS A 10 -36.54 31.39 -39.07
CA HIS A 10 -35.38 31.53 -39.93
C HIS A 10 -34.28 30.50 -39.61
N THR A 11 -34.02 30.28 -38.31
CA THR A 11 -33.05 29.28 -37.84
C THR A 11 -33.50 27.87 -38.22
N CYS A 12 -34.81 27.57 -38.15
CA CYS A 12 -35.36 26.29 -38.58
C CYS A 12 -35.30 26.09 -40.10
N GLU A 13 -35.62 27.12 -40.89
CA GLU A 13 -35.59 27.10 -42.35
C GLU A 13 -34.16 26.90 -42.90
N GLN A 14 -33.17 27.52 -42.28
CA GLN A 14 -31.76 27.32 -42.62
C GLN A 14 -31.12 26.09 -41.95
N GLY A 15 -31.88 25.40 -41.09
CA GLY A 15 -31.41 24.68 -39.91
C GLY A 15 -30.25 23.70 -40.06
N ARG A 16 -30.01 23.15 -41.24
CA ARG A 16 -28.94 22.16 -41.46
C ARG A 16 -27.55 22.78 -41.67
N ARG A 17 -27.48 23.99 -42.21
CA ARG A 17 -26.23 24.63 -42.69
C ARG A 17 -25.75 25.80 -41.86
N ILE A 18 -26.35 26.02 -40.69
CA ILE A 18 -25.93 27.07 -39.76
C ILE A 18 -25.01 26.49 -38.68
N PRO A 19 -24.07 27.30 -38.16
CA PRO A 19 -23.31 26.95 -36.97
C PRO A 19 -24.22 26.71 -35.76
N ILE A 20 -23.83 25.78 -34.88
CA ILE A 20 -24.56 25.50 -33.62
C ILE A 20 -24.73 26.77 -32.77
N GLU A 21 -23.75 27.68 -32.78
CA GLU A 21 -23.80 28.93 -32.00
C GLU A 21 -25.12 29.68 -32.17
N ASN A 22 -25.65 29.73 -33.40
CA ASN A 22 -26.90 30.40 -33.72
C ASN A 22 -28.11 29.70 -33.10
N ILE A 23 -28.08 28.38 -32.98
CA ILE A 23 -29.12 27.59 -32.31
C ILE A 23 -29.02 27.77 -30.80
N LEU A 24 -27.83 27.79 -30.23
CA LEU A 24 -27.64 27.98 -28.79
C LEU A 24 -28.06 29.37 -28.32
N ARG A 25 -27.90 30.40 -29.15
CA ARG A 25 -28.39 31.76 -28.85
C ARG A 25 -29.91 31.82 -28.68
N LEU A 26 -30.67 30.84 -29.17
CA LEU A 26 -32.11 30.72 -28.93
C LEU A 26 -32.44 30.24 -27.50
N PHE A 27 -31.48 29.63 -26.81
CA PHE A 27 -31.63 29.04 -25.48
C PHE A 27 -30.58 29.62 -24.52
N PRO A 28 -30.88 30.75 -23.87
CA PRO A 28 -29.94 31.40 -22.95
C PRO A 28 -29.49 30.51 -21.78
N ASP A 29 -30.36 29.58 -21.35
CA ASP A 29 -30.02 28.52 -20.40
C ASP A 29 -30.20 27.14 -21.06
N ILE A 30 -29.08 26.49 -21.36
CA ILE A 30 -29.06 25.19 -22.03
C ILE A 30 -29.72 24.08 -21.18
N ASN A 31 -29.76 24.24 -19.85
CA ASN A 31 -30.39 23.26 -18.96
C ASN A 31 -31.92 23.29 -19.06
N GLN A 32 -32.49 24.47 -19.38
CA GLN A 32 -33.91 24.68 -19.62
C GLN A 32 -34.31 24.43 -21.08
N ALA A 33 -33.36 24.38 -22.01
CA ALA A 33 -33.61 24.31 -23.45
C ALA A 33 -34.59 23.21 -23.88
N GLN A 34 -34.59 22.05 -23.22
CA GLN A 34 -35.54 20.97 -23.52
C GLN A 34 -36.99 21.32 -23.12
N ASN A 35 -37.18 22.05 -22.02
CA ASN A 35 -38.49 22.53 -21.58
C ASN A 35 -38.97 23.69 -22.47
N ASP A 36 -38.06 24.57 -22.85
CA ASP A 36 -38.33 25.65 -23.80
C ASP A 36 -38.75 25.08 -25.16
N LEU A 37 -38.03 24.06 -25.67
CA LEU A 37 -38.38 23.36 -26.91
C LEU A 37 -39.77 22.70 -26.87
N LYS A 38 -40.18 22.13 -25.72
CA LYS A 38 -41.54 21.60 -25.55
C LYS A 38 -42.59 22.70 -25.68
N THR A 39 -42.35 23.85 -25.06
CA THR A 39 -43.24 25.02 -25.12
C THR A 39 -43.30 25.62 -26.54
N LEU A 40 -42.19 25.55 -27.27
CA LEU A 40 -42.07 26.08 -28.63
C LEU A 40 -42.51 25.10 -29.73
N THR A 41 -42.78 23.83 -29.41
CA THR A 41 -43.19 22.79 -30.37
C THR A 41 -44.37 23.19 -31.27
N PRO A 42 -45.43 23.89 -30.80
CA PRO A 42 -46.53 24.34 -31.66
C PRO A 42 -46.16 25.40 -32.71
N LEU A 43 -44.98 26.01 -32.59
CA LEU A 43 -44.50 27.11 -33.44
C LEU A 43 -43.44 26.67 -34.45
N LEU A 44 -43.00 25.42 -34.39
CA LEU A 44 -41.90 24.86 -35.18
C LEU A 44 -42.42 24.05 -36.38
N ILE A 45 -41.64 24.01 -37.46
CA ILE A 45 -41.85 23.08 -38.57
C ILE A 45 -41.44 21.67 -38.07
N ASN A 46 -42.29 20.66 -38.29
CA ASN A 46 -42.12 19.30 -37.75
C ASN A 46 -40.72 18.70 -38.01
N ASP A 47 -40.11 19.01 -39.16
CA ASP A 47 -38.82 18.43 -39.58
C ASP A 47 -37.60 19.05 -38.86
N SER A 48 -37.75 20.21 -38.22
CA SER A 48 -36.67 20.90 -37.49
C SER A 48 -36.58 20.50 -36.02
N LEU A 49 -37.66 19.96 -35.45
CA LEU A 49 -37.74 19.61 -34.04
C LEU A 49 -36.74 18.51 -33.62
N PRO A 50 -36.53 17.42 -34.39
CA PRO A 50 -35.54 16.39 -34.04
C PRO A 50 -34.13 16.96 -33.98
N LEU A 51 -33.75 17.78 -34.98
CA LEU A 51 -32.44 18.43 -35.06
C LEU A 51 -32.16 19.31 -33.85
N LEU A 52 -33.11 20.19 -33.49
CA LEU A 52 -32.98 21.07 -32.34
C LEU A 52 -32.90 20.30 -31.02
N ARG A 53 -33.67 19.21 -30.87
CA ARG A 53 -33.60 18.32 -29.70
C ARG A 53 -32.25 17.62 -29.59
N SER A 54 -31.71 17.11 -30.70
CA SER A 54 -30.39 16.47 -30.73
C SER A 54 -29.30 17.45 -30.31
N ILE A 55 -29.27 18.65 -30.89
CA ILE A 55 -28.24 19.66 -30.60
C ILE A 55 -28.32 20.15 -29.14
N THR A 56 -29.50 20.50 -28.66
CA THR A 56 -29.69 20.98 -27.28
C THR A 56 -29.36 19.89 -26.26
N SER A 57 -29.72 18.63 -26.53
CA SER A 57 -29.39 17.50 -25.65
C SER A 57 -27.88 17.21 -25.64
N PHE A 58 -27.24 17.19 -26.80
CA PHE A 58 -25.79 17.07 -26.88
C PHE A 58 -25.10 18.20 -26.10
N TRP A 59 -25.54 19.45 -26.26
CA TRP A 59 -24.88 20.59 -25.62
C TRP A 59 -25.06 20.63 -24.11
N LYS A 60 -26.23 20.18 -23.63
CA LYS A 60 -26.52 20.02 -22.20
C LYS A 60 -25.57 18.99 -21.56
N ASP A 61 -25.38 17.84 -22.21
CA ASP A 61 -24.57 16.75 -21.68
C ASP A 61 -23.10 16.75 -22.18
N ARG A 62 -22.69 17.79 -22.92
CA ARG A 62 -21.40 17.86 -23.62
C ARG A 62 -20.20 17.57 -22.73
N ILE A 63 -20.19 18.09 -21.50
CA ILE A 63 -19.09 17.87 -20.55
C ILE A 63 -19.01 16.39 -20.18
N ARG A 64 -20.13 15.77 -19.81
CA ARG A 64 -20.20 14.35 -19.47
C ARG A 64 -19.81 13.48 -20.65
N ILE A 65 -20.33 13.76 -21.85
CA ILE A 65 -20.02 13.00 -23.05
C ILE A 65 -18.51 13.09 -23.34
N ARG A 66 -17.91 14.29 -23.23
CA ARG A 66 -16.46 14.47 -23.39
C ARG A 66 -15.66 13.69 -22.35
N SER A 67 -16.09 13.69 -21.09
CA SER A 67 -15.45 12.88 -20.04
C SER A 67 -15.54 11.40 -20.36
N ILE A 68 -16.69 10.90 -20.85
CA ILE A 68 -16.83 9.50 -21.28
C ILE A 68 -15.89 9.18 -22.44
N CYS A 69 -15.86 10.00 -23.49
CA CYS A 69 -14.98 9.78 -24.64
C CYS A 69 -13.51 9.80 -24.23
N THR A 70 -13.11 10.74 -23.37
CA THR A 70 -11.75 10.81 -22.83
C THR A 70 -11.43 9.59 -21.97
N GLY A 71 -12.38 9.13 -21.14
CA GLY A 71 -12.24 7.92 -20.35
C GLY A 71 -12.04 6.67 -21.22
N ILE A 72 -12.79 6.54 -22.32
CA ILE A 72 -12.62 5.43 -23.27
C ILE A 72 -11.24 5.52 -23.96
N LEU A 73 -10.80 6.71 -24.37
CA LEU A 73 -9.47 6.91 -24.95
C LEU A 73 -8.37 6.50 -23.97
N ASN A 74 -8.45 6.94 -22.71
CA ASN A 74 -7.50 6.58 -21.66
C ASN A 74 -7.51 5.07 -21.39
N LEU A 75 -8.70 4.47 -21.28
CA LEU A 75 -8.84 3.02 -21.11
C LEU A 75 -8.21 2.26 -22.29
N SER A 76 -8.42 2.72 -23.53
CA SER A 76 -7.83 2.12 -24.74
C SER A 76 -6.31 2.23 -24.83
N SER A 77 -5.71 3.19 -24.12
CA SER A 77 -4.25 3.28 -24.00
C SER A 77 -3.67 2.21 -23.06
N LYS A 78 -4.50 1.68 -22.17
CA LYS A 78 -4.10 0.74 -21.12
C LYS A 78 -4.45 -0.71 -21.45
N ILE A 79 -5.61 -0.94 -22.06
CA ILE A 79 -6.07 -2.26 -22.49
C ILE A 79 -6.29 -2.27 -24.00
N SER A 80 -5.97 -3.40 -24.64
CA SER A 80 -6.16 -3.57 -26.09
C SER A 80 -7.65 -3.64 -26.45
N VAL A 81 -8.21 -2.49 -26.84
CA VAL A 81 -9.62 -2.35 -27.24
C VAL A 81 -9.74 -2.16 -28.75
N ASP A 82 -10.63 -2.91 -29.38
CA ASP A 82 -11.06 -2.65 -30.75
C ASP A 82 -12.21 -1.63 -30.75
N ILE A 83 -11.87 -0.37 -31.06
CA ILE A 83 -12.78 0.77 -31.07
C ILE A 83 -12.34 1.86 -32.05
N ASP A 84 -13.30 2.54 -32.68
CA ASP A 84 -13.06 3.68 -33.55
C ASP A 84 -12.64 4.92 -32.72
N LEU A 85 -11.34 5.03 -32.44
CA LEU A 85 -10.73 6.17 -31.75
C LEU A 85 -10.88 7.48 -32.53
N SER A 86 -11.01 7.42 -33.86
CA SER A 86 -11.16 8.61 -34.70
C SER A 86 -12.52 9.28 -34.50
N PHE A 87 -13.58 8.47 -34.35
CA PHE A 87 -14.91 8.94 -34.01
C PHE A 87 -14.94 9.59 -32.61
N LEU A 88 -14.34 8.97 -31.60
CA LEU A 88 -14.28 9.53 -30.24
C LEU A 88 -13.55 10.88 -30.19
N ARG A 89 -12.43 11.00 -30.93
CA ARG A 89 -11.70 12.27 -31.05
C ARG A 89 -12.54 13.35 -31.74
N SER A 90 -13.23 12.99 -32.81
CA SER A 90 -14.13 13.90 -33.54
C SER A 90 -15.23 14.43 -32.63
N LEU A 91 -15.81 13.56 -31.80
CA LEU A 91 -16.85 13.92 -30.86
C LEU A 91 -16.32 14.84 -29.73
N ASN A 92 -15.10 14.61 -29.25
CA ASN A 92 -14.44 15.50 -28.30
C ASN A 92 -14.17 16.89 -28.90
N SER A 93 -13.83 16.97 -30.19
CA SER A 93 -13.51 18.22 -30.88
C SER A 93 -14.71 19.10 -31.24
N ILE A 94 -15.95 18.62 -31.07
CA ILE A 94 -17.14 19.41 -31.42
C ILE A 94 -17.16 20.75 -30.66
N ASP A 95 -17.22 21.84 -31.41
CA ASP A 95 -17.30 23.22 -30.92
C ASP A 95 -18.57 23.94 -31.45
N GLN A 96 -18.70 25.23 -31.15
CA GLN A 96 -19.88 26.00 -31.52
C GLN A 96 -19.93 26.36 -33.02
N GLN A 97 -18.82 26.22 -33.75
CA GLN A 97 -18.69 26.60 -35.16
C GLN A 97 -19.05 25.45 -36.11
N ILE A 98 -19.09 24.21 -35.61
CA ILE A 98 -19.55 23.07 -36.39
C ILE A 98 -20.99 23.28 -36.89
N LEU A 99 -21.30 22.65 -38.03
CA LEU A 99 -22.64 22.71 -38.61
C LEU A 99 -23.63 21.87 -37.79
N SER A 100 -24.85 22.38 -37.70
CA SER A 100 -25.97 21.77 -36.98
C SER A 100 -26.26 20.32 -37.41
N GLU A 101 -26.25 20.03 -38.72
CA GLU A 101 -26.49 18.68 -39.26
C GLU A 101 -25.37 17.71 -38.90
N GLU A 102 -24.12 18.17 -38.95
CA GLU A 102 -22.95 17.36 -38.60
C GLU A 102 -22.96 16.99 -37.11
N CYS A 103 -23.25 17.96 -36.24
CA CYS A 103 -23.39 17.70 -34.80
C CYS A 103 -24.52 16.73 -34.47
N SER A 104 -25.67 16.87 -35.12
CA SER A 104 -26.80 15.96 -34.90
C SER A 104 -26.45 14.55 -35.36
N SER A 105 -25.81 14.42 -36.53
CA SER A 105 -25.38 13.12 -37.05
C SER A 105 -24.36 12.44 -36.13
N ILE A 106 -23.35 13.18 -35.66
CA ILE A 106 -22.34 12.64 -34.73
C ILE A 106 -22.99 12.24 -33.39
N TYR A 107 -23.91 13.06 -32.87
CA TYR A 107 -24.60 12.74 -31.62
C TYR A 107 -25.52 11.54 -31.76
N GLU A 108 -26.28 11.41 -32.85
CA GLU A 108 -27.11 10.23 -33.12
C GLU A 108 -26.27 8.96 -33.24
N LYS A 109 -25.09 9.05 -33.88
CA LYS A 109 -24.13 7.95 -33.93
C LYS A 109 -23.64 7.59 -32.52
N TYR A 110 -23.32 8.56 -31.68
CA TYR A 110 -22.95 8.32 -30.28
C TYR A 110 -24.06 7.63 -29.48
N LEU A 111 -25.32 8.08 -29.62
CA LEU A 111 -26.46 7.46 -28.95
C LEU A 111 -26.62 5.99 -29.36
N LYS A 112 -26.49 5.71 -30.66
CA LYS A 112 -26.67 4.38 -31.22
C LYS A 112 -25.53 3.44 -30.88
N ASP A 113 -24.30 3.89 -31.01
CA ASP A 113 -23.11 3.04 -30.94
C ASP A 113 -22.55 2.93 -29.53
N PHE A 114 -22.83 3.89 -28.64
CA PHE A 114 -22.27 3.97 -27.29
C PHE A 114 -23.32 4.03 -26.19
N GLU A 115 -24.12 5.10 -26.13
CA GLU A 115 -24.98 5.37 -24.96
C GLU A 115 -25.99 4.24 -24.71
N ARG A 116 -26.62 3.74 -25.77
CA ARG A 116 -27.62 2.66 -25.67
C ARG A 116 -27.01 1.29 -25.31
N LYS A 117 -25.71 1.11 -25.47
CA LYS A 117 -25.01 -0.15 -25.21
C LYS A 117 -24.34 -0.21 -23.83
N CYS A 118 -24.23 0.94 -23.14
CA CYS A 118 -23.59 1.02 -21.83
C CYS A 118 -24.62 1.33 -20.75
N SER A 119 -24.67 0.54 -19.68
CA SER A 119 -25.46 0.89 -18.50
C SER A 119 -25.03 2.24 -17.90
N ALA A 120 -25.96 2.91 -17.20
CA ALA A 120 -25.70 4.20 -16.55
C ALA A 120 -24.52 4.16 -15.57
N ASN A 121 -24.31 3.01 -14.89
CA ASN A 121 -23.21 2.81 -13.97
C ASN A 121 -21.86 2.80 -14.70
N VAL A 122 -21.77 2.07 -15.82
CA VAL A 122 -20.54 2.04 -16.63
C VAL A 122 -20.29 3.40 -17.30
N GLN A 123 -21.33 4.10 -17.75
CA GLN A 123 -21.17 5.47 -18.25
C GLN A 123 -20.63 6.41 -17.17
N THR A 124 -21.05 6.23 -15.91
CA THR A 124 -20.54 7.01 -14.77
C THR A 124 -19.08 6.68 -14.51
N LEU A 125 -18.71 5.39 -14.51
CA LEU A 125 -17.33 4.94 -14.39
C LEU A 125 -16.44 5.54 -15.49
N LEU A 126 -16.85 5.44 -16.76
CA LEU A 126 -16.09 5.99 -17.89
C LEU A 126 -15.95 7.52 -17.80
N SER A 127 -17.00 8.21 -17.34
CA SER A 127 -16.94 9.65 -17.07
C SER A 127 -15.92 9.98 -15.98
N PHE A 128 -15.86 9.21 -14.88
CA PHE A 128 -14.83 9.36 -13.85
C PHE A 128 -13.44 9.05 -14.40
N TYR A 129 -13.30 7.99 -15.20
CA TYR A 129 -12.05 7.59 -15.84
C TYR A 129 -11.44 8.71 -16.70
N GLY A 130 -12.28 9.49 -17.40
CA GLY A 130 -11.83 10.63 -18.19
C GLY A 130 -11.67 11.94 -17.41
N SER A 131 -12.36 12.13 -16.28
CA SER A 131 -12.28 13.38 -15.51
C SER A 131 -11.29 13.36 -14.35
N SER A 132 -10.90 12.16 -13.89
CA SER A 132 -10.01 11.96 -12.74
C SER A 132 -8.76 11.14 -13.11
N GLN A 133 -8.06 11.53 -14.19
CA GLN A 133 -6.90 10.78 -14.70
C GLN A 133 -5.85 10.47 -13.61
N ASP A 134 -5.48 11.46 -12.80
CA ASP A 134 -4.50 11.30 -11.71
C ASP A 134 -4.88 10.22 -10.67
N LEU A 135 -6.18 9.98 -10.46
CA LEU A 135 -6.67 8.93 -9.56
C LEU A 135 -6.41 7.56 -10.18
N PHE A 136 -6.78 7.37 -11.44
CA PHE A 136 -6.62 6.10 -12.13
C PHE A 136 -5.15 5.78 -12.38
N GLU A 137 -4.33 6.76 -12.78
CA GLU A 137 -2.88 6.57 -12.87
C GLU A 137 -2.26 6.12 -11.54
N PHE A 138 -2.72 6.69 -10.42
CA PHE A 138 -2.25 6.27 -9.10
C PHE A 138 -2.73 4.87 -8.75
N LEU A 139 -4.03 4.56 -8.89
CA LEU A 139 -4.58 3.23 -8.67
C LEU A 139 -3.85 2.16 -9.48
N ASP A 140 -3.44 2.52 -10.70
CA ASP A 140 -2.74 1.63 -11.62
C ASP A 140 -1.27 1.40 -11.25
N SER A 141 -0.66 2.35 -10.54
CA SER A 141 0.70 2.24 -10.02
C SER A 141 0.82 1.35 -8.78
N LEU A 142 -0.29 1.12 -8.06
CA LEU A 142 -0.29 0.40 -6.79
C LEU A 142 -0.38 -1.12 -6.97
N THR A 143 0.40 -1.84 -6.17
CA THR A 143 0.28 -3.28 -5.97
C THR A 143 -0.78 -3.62 -4.92
N GLY A 144 -1.12 -4.91 -4.80
CA GLY A 144 -2.01 -5.37 -3.74
C GLY A 144 -1.45 -5.11 -2.34
N ASP A 145 -0.13 -5.21 -2.18
CA ASP A 145 0.55 -4.98 -0.91
C ASP A 145 0.51 -3.50 -0.52
N ASP A 146 0.62 -2.59 -1.49
CA ASP A 146 0.50 -1.14 -1.23
C ASP A 146 -0.88 -0.78 -0.68
N VAL A 147 -1.93 -1.38 -1.23
CA VAL A 147 -3.31 -1.16 -0.75
C VAL A 147 -3.53 -1.77 0.63
N TYR A 148 -2.98 -2.95 0.89
CA TYR A 148 -3.05 -3.55 2.22
C TYR A 148 -2.33 -2.69 3.26
N ASN A 149 -1.12 -2.21 2.95
CA ASN A 149 -0.38 -1.30 3.83
C ASN A 149 -1.15 -0.01 4.10
N LEU A 150 -1.83 0.55 3.08
CA LEU A 150 -2.69 1.72 3.26
C LEU A 150 -3.85 1.44 4.22
N GLN A 151 -4.47 0.26 4.14
CA GLN A 151 -5.56 -0.15 5.04
C GLN A 151 -5.07 -0.36 6.48
N GLU A 152 -3.92 -1.02 6.67
CA GLU A 152 -3.34 -1.23 8.00
C GLU A 152 -2.92 0.09 8.66
N ALA A 153 -2.36 1.02 7.87
CA ALA A 153 -1.93 2.32 8.37
C ALA A 153 -3.06 3.13 9.01
N VAL A 154 -4.32 2.85 8.67
CA VAL A 154 -5.49 3.47 9.30
C VAL A 154 -5.56 3.17 10.79
N ASN A 155 -5.08 2.00 11.24
CA ASN A 155 -5.10 1.61 12.65
C ASN A 155 -4.16 2.46 13.51
N ASP A 156 -3.09 2.99 12.91
CA ASP A 156 -2.04 3.75 13.60
C ASP A 156 -2.16 5.27 13.39
N TRP A 157 -3.14 5.71 12.60
CA TRP A 157 -3.25 7.10 12.14
C TRP A 157 -4.35 7.87 12.89
N ASP A 158 -4.05 9.11 13.29
CA ASP A 158 -5.02 10.06 13.85
C ASP A 158 -5.98 10.60 12.77
N GLU A 159 -7.28 10.26 12.83
CA GLU A 159 -8.35 10.50 11.81
C GLU A 159 -8.50 11.95 11.27
N THR A 160 -7.70 12.90 11.76
CA THR A 160 -7.70 14.31 11.38
C THR A 160 -7.31 14.60 9.92
N LEU A 161 -6.60 13.70 9.22
CA LEU A 161 -6.09 13.93 7.85
C LEU A 161 -6.92 13.24 6.74
N VAL A 162 -7.37 12.00 6.97
CA VAL A 162 -8.24 11.23 6.07
C VAL A 162 -9.11 10.32 6.92
N ASN A 163 -10.41 10.27 6.62
CA ASN A 163 -11.30 9.34 7.26
C ASN A 163 -10.96 7.90 6.84
N THR A 164 -10.84 7.00 7.81
CA THR A 164 -10.79 5.54 7.68
C THR A 164 -11.63 5.01 6.51
N LYS A 165 -12.90 5.44 6.43
CA LYS A 165 -13.83 5.05 5.36
C LYS A 165 -13.29 5.36 3.96
N THR A 166 -12.63 6.49 3.77
CA THR A 166 -12.11 6.90 2.47
C THR A 166 -10.97 6.00 1.99
N ILE A 167 -10.16 5.45 2.90
CA ILE A 167 -9.13 4.45 2.54
C ILE A 167 -9.80 3.13 2.11
N PHE A 168 -10.86 2.70 2.78
CA PHE A 168 -11.64 1.54 2.36
C PHE A 168 -12.36 1.77 1.03
N ASP A 169 -12.96 2.94 0.82
CA ASP A 169 -13.56 3.33 -0.46
C ASP A 169 -12.51 3.25 -1.59
N PHE A 170 -11.29 3.73 -1.35
CA PHE A 170 -10.17 3.67 -2.29
C PHE A 170 -9.76 2.22 -2.61
N SER A 171 -9.65 1.37 -1.59
CA SER A 171 -9.40 -0.07 -1.77
C SER A 171 -10.49 -0.75 -2.58
N THR A 172 -11.77 -0.43 -2.34
CA THR A 172 -12.89 -0.96 -3.14
C THR A 172 -12.77 -0.58 -4.62
N VAL A 173 -12.39 0.67 -4.92
CA VAL A 173 -12.16 1.11 -6.32
C VAL A 173 -11.00 0.34 -6.95
N LYS A 174 -9.88 0.17 -6.26
CA LYS A 174 -8.74 -0.62 -6.75
C LYS A 174 -9.14 -2.07 -7.04
N ASN A 175 -9.79 -2.72 -6.08
CA ASN A 175 -10.24 -4.10 -6.20
C ASN A 175 -11.21 -4.28 -7.37
N PHE A 176 -12.10 -3.31 -7.59
CA PHE A 176 -12.98 -3.31 -8.75
C PHE A 176 -12.19 -3.30 -10.06
N LEU A 177 -11.24 -2.38 -10.21
CA LEU A 177 -10.42 -2.26 -11.41
C LEU A 177 -9.56 -3.50 -11.67
N ASP A 178 -8.93 -4.05 -10.63
CA ASP A 178 -8.09 -5.24 -10.75
C ASP A 178 -8.90 -6.45 -11.20
N ARG A 179 -10.10 -6.65 -10.65
CA ARG A 179 -11.02 -7.69 -11.10
C ARG A 179 -11.46 -7.46 -12.55
N ALA A 180 -11.70 -6.21 -12.95
CA ALA A 180 -12.10 -5.88 -14.32
C ALA A 180 -11.00 -6.17 -15.32
N TYR A 181 -9.77 -5.74 -15.03
CA TYR A 181 -8.62 -6.02 -15.87
C TYR A 181 -8.29 -7.52 -15.93
N ALA A 182 -8.44 -8.24 -14.82
CA ALA A 182 -8.31 -9.70 -14.80
C ALA A 182 -9.36 -10.36 -15.70
N SER A 183 -10.63 -9.98 -15.59
CA SER A 183 -11.73 -10.51 -16.42
C SER A 183 -11.49 -10.25 -17.91
N ILE A 184 -11.07 -9.04 -18.27
CA ILE A 184 -10.74 -8.66 -19.66
C ILE A 184 -9.58 -9.52 -20.19
N THR A 185 -8.53 -9.67 -19.39
CA THR A 185 -7.34 -10.48 -19.74
C THR A 185 -7.70 -11.95 -19.92
N GLU A 186 -8.54 -12.50 -19.04
CA GLU A 186 -9.00 -13.88 -19.14
C GLU A 186 -9.83 -14.10 -20.42
N LYS A 187 -10.72 -13.16 -20.73
CA LYS A 187 -11.56 -13.22 -21.93
C LYS A 187 -10.77 -13.11 -23.23
N LEU A 188 -9.71 -12.28 -23.26
CA LEU A 188 -8.74 -12.23 -24.36
C LEU A 188 -8.08 -13.60 -24.59
N LYS A 189 -7.64 -14.27 -23.51
CA LYS A 189 -7.03 -15.60 -23.56
C LYS A 189 -8.03 -16.67 -24.03
N GLN A 190 -9.24 -16.69 -23.49
CA GLN A 190 -10.27 -17.66 -23.85
C GLN A 190 -10.66 -17.59 -25.34
N LEU A 191 -10.74 -16.37 -25.88
CA LEU A 191 -11.10 -16.14 -27.29
C LEU A 191 -9.90 -16.15 -28.24
N ASN A 192 -8.67 -16.27 -27.74
CA ASN A 192 -7.42 -16.13 -28.50
C ASN A 192 -7.38 -14.86 -29.36
N LEU A 193 -7.80 -13.73 -28.77
CA LEU A 193 -7.82 -12.42 -29.43
C LEU A 193 -6.69 -11.53 -28.90
N THR A 194 -6.19 -10.63 -29.75
CA THR A 194 -5.21 -9.60 -29.36
C THR A 194 -5.89 -8.32 -28.87
N SER A 195 -7.15 -8.09 -29.24
CA SER A 195 -7.99 -6.97 -28.82
C SER A 195 -9.43 -7.42 -28.63
N LEU A 196 -10.13 -6.84 -27.66
CA LEU A 196 -11.55 -7.11 -27.44
C LEU A 196 -12.42 -5.99 -28.02
N PRO A 197 -13.53 -6.34 -28.71
CA PRO A 197 -14.59 -5.39 -29.01
C PRO A 197 -15.05 -4.64 -27.77
N PHE A 198 -15.29 -3.34 -27.88
CA PHE A 198 -15.70 -2.49 -26.76
C PHE A 198 -16.89 -3.05 -25.97
N GLU A 199 -17.86 -3.67 -26.64
CA GLU A 199 -19.03 -4.29 -26.01
C GLU A 199 -18.67 -5.40 -25.02
N HIS A 200 -17.62 -6.18 -25.31
CA HIS A 200 -17.17 -7.22 -24.39
C HIS A 200 -16.45 -6.67 -23.16
N ILE A 201 -15.82 -5.49 -23.29
CA ILE A 201 -15.19 -4.77 -22.19
C ILE A 201 -16.26 -4.19 -21.26
N ILE A 202 -17.30 -3.58 -21.85
CA ILE A 202 -18.46 -3.11 -21.09
C ILE A 202 -19.09 -4.26 -20.31
N ALA A 203 -19.30 -5.42 -20.95
CA ALA A 203 -19.83 -6.60 -20.26
C ALA A 203 -18.95 -7.03 -19.07
N CYS A 204 -17.62 -7.01 -19.18
CA CYS A 204 -16.74 -7.31 -18.05
C CYS A 204 -16.93 -6.35 -16.86
N PHE A 205 -17.10 -5.05 -17.12
CA PHE A 205 -17.41 -4.10 -16.04
C PHE A 205 -18.79 -4.34 -15.44
N GLU A 206 -19.80 -4.63 -16.27
CA GLU A 206 -21.16 -4.90 -15.80
C GLU A 206 -21.26 -6.16 -14.94
N ASP A 207 -20.57 -7.23 -15.35
CA ASP A 207 -20.52 -8.49 -14.60
C ASP A 207 -19.95 -8.29 -13.20
N ILE A 208 -18.93 -7.43 -13.06
CA ILE A 208 -18.31 -7.13 -11.77
C ILE A 208 -19.20 -6.19 -10.94
N LEU A 209 -19.78 -5.17 -11.57
CA LEU A 209 -20.72 -4.24 -10.92
C LEU A 209 -21.97 -4.94 -10.36
N ALA A 210 -22.33 -6.11 -10.88
CA ALA A 210 -23.43 -6.91 -10.35
C ALA A 210 -23.15 -7.45 -8.92
N ASN A 211 -21.89 -7.47 -8.48
CA ASN A 211 -21.54 -7.87 -7.12
C ASN A 211 -21.92 -6.77 -6.11
N LYS A 212 -22.62 -7.15 -5.03
CA LYS A 212 -23.08 -6.26 -3.96
C LYS A 212 -21.96 -5.42 -3.32
N GLU A 213 -20.73 -5.92 -3.35
CA GLU A 213 -19.52 -5.20 -2.90
C GLU A 213 -19.35 -3.83 -3.58
N PHE A 214 -19.84 -3.67 -4.82
CA PHE A 214 -19.63 -2.46 -5.63
C PHE A 214 -20.88 -1.59 -5.81
N ASN A 215 -21.94 -1.81 -5.02
CA ASN A 215 -23.19 -1.05 -5.12
C ASN A 215 -23.00 0.48 -4.98
N ASP A 216 -22.02 0.91 -4.20
CA ASP A 216 -21.71 2.32 -3.95
C ASP A 216 -20.45 2.81 -4.71
N LEU A 217 -20.00 2.10 -5.75
CA LEU A 217 -18.73 2.41 -6.45
C LEU A 217 -18.61 3.89 -6.89
N ALA A 218 -19.70 4.51 -7.35
CA ALA A 218 -19.69 5.93 -7.73
C ALA A 218 -19.36 6.86 -6.56
N LYS A 219 -19.84 6.54 -5.35
CA LYS A 219 -19.49 7.29 -4.12
C LYS A 219 -18.05 6.99 -3.72
N CYS A 220 -17.61 5.74 -3.83
CA CYS A 220 -16.23 5.37 -3.55
C CYS A 220 -15.24 6.12 -4.46
N LEU A 221 -15.55 6.22 -5.76
CA LEU A 221 -14.79 7.01 -6.74
C LEU A 221 -14.71 8.49 -6.35
N GLN A 222 -15.83 9.07 -5.95
CA GLN A 222 -15.88 10.48 -5.54
C GLN A 222 -15.06 10.72 -4.25
N SER A 223 -15.25 9.88 -3.23
CA SER A 223 -14.51 9.91 -1.97
C SER A 223 -12.99 9.79 -2.20
N SER A 224 -12.60 8.84 -3.04
CA SER A 224 -11.20 8.59 -3.43
C SER A 224 -10.59 9.75 -4.20
N ALA A 225 -11.33 10.33 -5.14
CA ALA A 225 -10.84 11.46 -5.94
C ALA A 225 -10.61 12.71 -5.08
N LEU A 226 -11.53 13.00 -4.14
CA LEU A 226 -11.43 14.17 -3.26
C LEU A 226 -10.24 14.07 -2.30
N SER A 227 -9.94 12.87 -1.81
CA SER A 227 -8.87 12.64 -0.83
C SER A 227 -7.56 12.15 -1.45
N LEU A 228 -7.44 12.12 -2.78
CA LEU A 228 -6.29 11.53 -3.49
C LEU A 228 -4.95 12.08 -3.02
N ALA A 229 -4.85 13.40 -2.82
CA ALA A 229 -3.60 14.04 -2.39
C ALA A 229 -3.15 13.53 -1.02
N SER A 230 -4.09 13.37 -0.09
CA SER A 230 -3.81 12.83 1.23
C SER A 230 -3.44 11.35 1.15
N ILE A 231 -4.16 10.55 0.37
CA ILE A 231 -3.85 9.12 0.18
C ILE A 231 -2.43 8.94 -0.41
N LYS A 232 -2.05 9.75 -1.42
CA LYS A 232 -0.70 9.74 -1.99
C LYS A 232 0.36 10.06 -0.93
N ARG A 233 0.10 11.02 -0.05
CA ARG A 233 1.01 11.36 1.05
C ARG A 233 1.16 10.22 2.05
N ILE A 234 0.05 9.61 2.48
CA ILE A 234 0.05 8.43 3.36
C ILE A 234 0.90 7.32 2.72
N HIS A 235 0.65 7.03 1.45
CA HIS A 235 1.39 6.01 0.71
C HIS A 235 2.89 6.30 0.68
N LEU A 236 3.31 7.53 0.37
CA LEU A 236 4.72 7.91 0.38
C LEU A 236 5.36 7.75 1.76
N GLU A 237 4.69 8.21 2.82
CA GLU A 237 5.20 8.07 4.19
C GLU A 237 5.35 6.60 4.60
N LEU A 238 4.42 5.74 4.18
CA LEU A 238 4.52 4.29 4.37
C LEU A 238 5.66 3.69 3.56
N THR A 239 5.80 4.06 2.28
CA THR A 239 6.90 3.59 1.43
C THR A 239 8.24 3.98 2.00
N ASP A 240 8.39 5.21 2.52
CA ASP A 240 9.63 5.68 3.14
C ASP A 240 9.92 4.95 4.46
N LYS A 241 8.91 4.75 5.32
CA LYS A 241 9.05 3.96 6.56
C LYS A 241 9.42 2.51 6.25
N GLU A 242 8.76 1.89 5.26
CA GLU A 242 9.03 0.51 4.85
C GLU A 242 10.43 0.35 4.24
N GLN A 243 10.84 1.30 3.40
CA GLN A 243 12.21 1.33 2.90
C GLN A 243 13.22 1.53 4.04
N SER A 244 12.90 2.37 5.03
CA SER A 244 13.74 2.56 6.20
C SER A 244 13.90 1.27 7.01
N LYS A 245 12.81 0.55 7.30
CA LYS A 245 12.85 -0.74 8.01
C LYS A 245 13.62 -1.80 7.23
N ARG A 246 13.43 -1.89 5.90
CA ARG A 246 14.20 -2.81 5.03
C ARG A 246 15.69 -2.47 5.00
N ARG A 247 16.06 -1.19 4.97
CA ARG A 247 17.46 -0.75 5.08
C ARG A 247 18.03 -1.14 6.43
N GLN A 248 17.30 -0.91 7.53
CA GLN A 248 17.75 -1.28 8.87
C GLN A 248 17.98 -2.80 9.01
N ILE A 249 17.10 -3.65 8.46
CA ILE A 249 17.33 -5.10 8.39
C ILE A 249 18.62 -5.43 7.61
N ALA A 250 18.82 -4.78 6.46
CA ALA A 250 20.01 -4.99 5.64
C ALA A 250 21.28 -4.55 6.37
N ASP A 251 21.25 -3.40 7.06
CA ASP A 251 22.39 -2.85 7.80
C ASP A 251 22.78 -3.75 8.97
N ILE A 252 21.79 -4.29 9.71
CA ILE A 252 22.02 -5.25 10.81
C ILE A 252 22.68 -6.53 10.28
N LEU A 253 22.20 -7.08 9.16
CA LEU A 253 22.80 -8.28 8.58
C LEU A 253 24.15 -8.02 7.93
N GLN A 254 24.41 -6.82 7.45
CA GLN A 254 25.64 -6.52 6.71
C GLN A 254 26.84 -6.37 7.64
N SER A 255 26.70 -5.60 8.72
CA SER A 255 27.82 -5.25 9.59
C SER A 255 27.34 -4.78 10.95
N SER A 256 27.06 -5.72 11.86
CA SER A 256 26.65 -5.41 13.22
C SER A 256 27.42 -6.20 14.28
N ASN A 257 27.54 -5.64 15.47
CA ASN A 257 28.00 -6.34 16.66
C ASN A 257 26.83 -6.44 17.64
N ILE A 258 26.53 -7.65 18.08
CA ILE A 258 25.54 -7.93 19.11
C ILE A 258 26.24 -8.08 20.45
N GLU A 259 25.73 -7.38 21.44
CA GLU A 259 26.23 -7.44 22.81
C GLU A 259 25.06 -7.66 23.78
N PHE A 260 25.24 -8.56 24.74
CA PHE A 260 24.20 -8.89 25.72
C PHE A 260 24.36 -8.05 26.98
N VAL A 261 23.25 -7.50 27.47
CA VAL A 261 23.23 -6.67 28.68
C VAL A 261 22.28 -7.21 29.72
N ARG A 262 22.65 -6.93 30.97
CA ARG A 262 21.76 -7.11 32.11
C ARG A 262 21.09 -5.77 32.41
N ILE A 263 19.76 -5.76 32.41
CA ILE A 263 18.92 -4.60 32.72
C ILE A 263 18.20 -4.87 34.04
N GLY A 264 18.05 -3.82 34.86
CA GLY A 264 17.30 -3.88 36.11
C GLY A 264 18.12 -4.33 37.32
N HIS A 265 17.96 -3.61 38.44
CA HIS A 265 18.64 -3.90 39.70
C HIS A 265 17.84 -4.83 40.64
N HIS A 266 16.51 -4.83 40.53
CA HIS A 266 15.61 -5.60 41.41
C HIS A 266 14.86 -6.72 40.68
N GLU A 267 14.49 -6.49 39.42
CA GLU A 267 14.01 -7.53 38.51
C GLU A 267 15.02 -7.64 37.38
N VAL A 268 15.85 -8.67 37.44
CA VAL A 268 16.95 -8.86 36.52
C VAL A 268 16.41 -9.38 35.20
N ALA A 269 16.56 -8.57 34.15
CA ALA A 269 16.25 -8.92 32.78
C ALA A 269 17.53 -8.91 31.93
N PHE A 270 17.50 -9.63 30.81
CA PHE A 270 18.54 -9.56 29.80
C PHE A 270 17.97 -8.92 28.53
N ASP A 271 18.79 -8.12 27.86
CA ASP A 271 18.49 -7.48 26.59
C ASP A 271 19.76 -7.47 25.73
N ILE A 272 19.67 -6.88 24.55
CA ILE A 272 20.80 -6.70 23.63
C ILE A 272 21.02 -5.22 23.33
N TYR A 273 22.25 -4.89 22.97
CA TYR A 273 22.56 -3.73 22.15
C TYR A 273 23.21 -4.19 20.85
N ILE A 274 22.71 -3.67 19.73
CA ILE A 274 23.33 -3.89 18.42
C ILE A 274 24.05 -2.62 17.99
N VAL A 275 25.36 -2.72 17.79
CA VAL A 275 26.20 -1.64 17.29
C VAL A 275 26.45 -1.85 15.80
N LEU A 276 25.95 -0.93 14.97
CA LEU A 276 26.21 -0.95 13.52
C LEU A 276 27.63 -0.44 13.24
N GLN A 277 28.43 -1.23 12.51
CA GLN A 277 29.75 -0.79 12.09
C GLN A 277 29.63 -0.01 10.76
N ASN A 278 29.65 1.32 10.83
CA ASN A 278 29.70 2.13 9.61
C ASN A 278 31.05 1.93 8.88
N HIS A 279 31.04 1.30 7.70
CA HIS A 279 32.23 1.15 6.85
C HIS A 279 32.91 2.47 6.48
N GLN A 280 32.24 3.63 6.60
CA GLN A 280 32.82 4.94 6.30
C GLN A 280 33.83 5.44 7.35
N GLU A 281 33.81 4.92 8.58
CA GLU A 281 34.75 5.36 9.63
C GLU A 281 36.03 4.51 9.72
N GLN A 282 36.06 3.34 9.07
CA GLN A 282 37.23 2.46 9.13
C GLN A 282 38.41 2.95 8.28
N GLN A 283 38.21 3.87 7.32
CA GLN A 283 39.33 4.47 6.57
C GLN A 283 39.95 5.71 7.25
N GLN A 284 39.35 6.25 8.33
CA GLN A 284 39.92 7.38 9.07
C GLN A 284 40.44 7.02 10.47
N LYS A 285 40.33 5.77 10.92
CA LYS A 285 40.95 5.32 12.18
C LYS A 285 42.43 4.94 12.01
N GLN A 286 43.23 5.93 11.63
CA GLN A 286 44.66 5.95 11.97
C GLN A 286 45.11 7.27 12.62
N THR A 287 44.19 8.18 12.91
CA THR A 287 44.53 9.39 13.66
C THR A 287 43.37 9.79 14.55
N THR A 288 43.71 10.18 15.78
CA THR A 288 42.87 10.77 16.84
C THR A 288 41.91 9.83 17.58
N VAL A 289 42.37 9.48 18.79
CA VAL A 289 41.60 9.07 19.96
C VAL A 289 40.64 10.23 20.33
N ASN A 290 39.40 9.89 20.70
CA ASN A 290 38.30 10.78 21.14
C ASN A 290 37.29 11.21 20.06
N GLU A 291 36.54 10.28 19.49
CA GLU A 291 35.16 10.56 19.10
C GLU A 291 34.29 9.41 19.62
N GLU A 292 33.33 9.76 20.50
CA GLU A 292 32.28 8.87 20.96
C GLU A 292 31.54 8.34 19.74
N GLN A 293 31.76 7.06 19.41
CA GLN A 293 30.93 6.37 18.43
C GLN A 293 29.49 6.57 18.87
N LYS A 294 28.69 7.21 18.03
CA LYS A 294 27.24 7.33 18.23
C LYS A 294 26.66 5.92 18.12
N ILE A 295 26.66 5.19 19.24
CA ILE A 295 26.04 3.89 19.32
C ILE A 295 24.55 4.13 19.11
N GLN A 296 24.02 3.75 17.94
CA GLN A 296 22.58 3.54 17.82
C GLN A 296 22.26 2.30 18.63
N ASN A 297 21.70 2.49 19.82
CA ASN A 297 21.26 1.39 20.67
C ASN A 297 19.98 0.80 20.07
N ILE A 298 20.12 -0.22 19.21
CA ILE A 298 18.99 -1.06 18.79
C ILE A 298 18.82 -2.15 19.85
N THR A 299 17.62 -2.24 20.43
CA THR A 299 17.25 -3.17 21.50
C THR A 299 16.59 -4.45 20.96
N PHE A 300 16.33 -5.43 21.83
CA PHE A 300 15.58 -6.63 21.43
C PHE A 300 14.16 -6.29 20.94
N ALA A 301 13.51 -5.31 21.57
CA ALA A 301 12.17 -4.88 21.17
C ALA A 301 12.15 -4.39 19.71
N ASP A 302 13.17 -3.60 19.33
CA ASP A 302 13.29 -3.07 17.97
C ASP A 302 13.48 -4.18 16.93
N ILE A 303 14.39 -5.14 17.19
CA ILE A 303 14.59 -6.26 16.25
C ILE A 303 13.42 -7.25 16.23
N SER A 304 12.67 -7.36 17.33
CA SER A 304 11.45 -8.17 17.39
C SER A 304 10.35 -7.58 16.50
N GLU A 305 10.17 -6.25 16.53
CA GLU A 305 9.28 -5.55 15.60
C GLU A 305 9.73 -5.74 14.14
N LEU A 306 11.03 -5.59 13.87
CA LEU A 306 11.58 -5.84 12.53
C LEU A 306 11.38 -7.29 12.08
N ARG A 307 11.47 -8.28 12.98
CA ARG A 307 11.23 -9.70 12.69
C ARG A 307 9.78 -9.93 12.30
N ASP A 308 8.84 -9.38 13.06
CA ASP A 308 7.41 -9.55 12.76
C ASP A 308 7.05 -8.86 11.44
N ARG A 309 7.65 -7.70 11.16
CA ARG A 309 7.52 -7.07 9.84
C ARG A 309 8.16 -7.91 8.72
N ALA A 310 9.34 -8.48 8.95
CA ALA A 310 10.01 -9.36 7.98
C ALA A 310 9.16 -10.59 7.64
N ARG A 311 8.46 -11.19 8.63
CA ARG A 311 7.51 -12.28 8.42
C ARG A 311 6.36 -11.85 7.50
N LEU A 312 5.75 -10.69 7.75
CA LEU A 312 4.67 -10.14 6.89
C LEU A 312 5.14 -9.90 5.45
N LEU A 313 6.37 -9.40 5.28
CA LEU A 313 6.98 -9.21 3.96
C LEU A 313 7.30 -10.54 3.24
N GLU A 314 7.69 -11.58 3.99
CA GLU A 314 7.88 -12.92 3.45
C GLU A 314 6.55 -13.52 2.95
N TYR A 315 5.47 -13.41 3.74
CA TYR A 315 4.16 -13.92 3.38
C TYR A 315 3.60 -13.27 2.11
N SER A 316 3.69 -11.93 2.00
CA SER A 316 3.24 -11.18 0.81
C SER A 316 4.06 -11.52 -0.45
N SER A 317 5.38 -11.67 -0.31
CA SER A 317 6.26 -11.99 -1.43
C SER A 317 6.05 -13.41 -1.98
N ASN A 318 5.69 -14.38 -1.13
CA ASN A 318 5.40 -15.75 -1.55
C ASN A 318 4.15 -15.87 -2.44
N THR A 319 3.22 -14.92 -2.33
CA THR A 319 2.03 -14.83 -3.20
C THR A 319 2.36 -14.27 -4.60
N GLN A 320 3.43 -13.51 -4.75
CA GLN A 320 3.87 -12.94 -6.02
C GLN A 320 5.16 -13.63 -6.50
N LYS A 321 5.02 -14.77 -7.17
CA LYS A 321 6.16 -15.54 -7.72
C LYS A 321 6.85 -14.76 -8.85
N SER A 322 7.86 -13.96 -8.52
CA SER A 322 8.81 -13.41 -9.48
C SER A 322 10.25 -13.68 -9.01
N ASP A 323 11.10 -14.16 -9.92
CA ASP A 323 12.47 -14.60 -9.59
C ASP A 323 13.37 -13.48 -9.02
N LYS A 324 13.00 -12.21 -9.23
CA LYS A 324 13.72 -11.06 -8.65
C LYS A 324 13.49 -10.90 -7.14
N ASN A 325 12.41 -11.44 -6.59
CA ASN A 325 12.09 -11.32 -5.16
C ASN A 325 12.76 -12.40 -4.30
N GLN A 326 13.36 -13.44 -4.90
CA GLN A 326 13.86 -14.59 -4.14
C GLN A 326 15.03 -14.22 -3.21
N HIS A 327 15.98 -13.41 -3.69
CA HIS A 327 17.13 -12.99 -2.90
C HIS A 327 16.75 -12.10 -1.71
N ASP A 328 15.74 -11.24 -1.88
CA ASP A 328 15.23 -10.40 -0.78
C ASP A 328 14.43 -11.23 0.23
N VAL A 329 13.66 -12.22 -0.24
CA VAL A 329 12.98 -13.20 0.62
C VAL A 329 13.99 -14.01 1.44
N ASP A 330 15.09 -14.46 0.81
CA ASP A 330 16.14 -15.20 1.51
C ASP A 330 16.79 -14.33 2.58
N LYS A 331 17.08 -13.04 2.31
CA LYS A 331 17.57 -12.10 3.33
C LYS A 331 16.61 -11.94 4.51
N LEU A 332 15.31 -11.84 4.25
CA LEU A 332 14.30 -11.74 5.30
C LEU A 332 14.26 -13.01 6.16
N ARG A 333 14.37 -14.20 5.57
CA ARG A 333 14.48 -15.46 6.31
C ARG A 333 15.70 -15.52 7.21
N HIS A 334 16.87 -15.14 6.67
CA HIS A 334 18.10 -15.09 7.46
C HIS A 334 17.96 -14.12 8.63
N PHE A 335 17.29 -12.98 8.44
CA PHE A 335 16.99 -12.05 9.54
C PHE A 335 16.05 -12.67 10.59
N ILE A 336 15.00 -13.38 10.17
CA ILE A 336 14.07 -14.04 11.10
C ILE A 336 14.80 -15.08 11.95
N GLU A 337 15.63 -15.92 11.32
CA GLU A 337 16.45 -16.93 12.02
C GLU A 337 17.45 -16.28 12.98
N PHE A 338 18.12 -15.20 12.54
CA PHE A 338 19.01 -14.40 13.36
C PHE A 338 18.31 -13.92 14.65
N VAL A 339 17.14 -13.28 14.54
CA VAL A 339 16.41 -12.79 15.71
C VAL A 339 15.96 -13.95 16.62
N SER A 340 15.60 -15.11 16.07
CA SER A 340 15.29 -16.30 16.87
C SER A 340 16.49 -16.86 17.65
N VAL A 341 17.71 -16.79 17.10
CA VAL A 341 18.93 -17.16 17.84
C VAL A 341 19.18 -16.17 18.99
N VAL A 342 18.96 -14.88 18.76
CA VAL A 342 19.08 -13.85 19.81
C VAL A 342 18.07 -14.10 20.94
N GLU A 343 16.79 -14.32 20.59
CA GLU A 343 15.71 -14.61 21.54
C GLU A 343 16.02 -15.83 22.41
N THR A 344 16.39 -16.96 21.79
CA THR A 344 16.78 -18.18 22.54
C THR A 344 18.02 -17.98 23.41
N THR A 345 18.97 -17.13 22.98
CA THR A 345 20.13 -16.79 23.80
C THR A 345 19.71 -16.00 25.05
N LEU A 346 18.83 -15.00 24.90
CA LEU A 346 18.29 -14.22 26.02
C LEU A 346 17.51 -15.09 27.01
N GLU A 347 16.67 -16.00 26.52
CA GLU A 347 15.95 -16.97 27.36
C GLU A 347 16.92 -17.88 28.13
N THR A 348 17.95 -18.39 27.47
CA THR A 348 18.95 -19.27 28.09
C THR A 348 19.76 -18.53 29.16
N LEU A 349 20.17 -17.28 28.90
CA LEU A 349 20.82 -16.42 29.90
C LEU A 349 19.92 -16.14 31.09
N THR A 350 18.64 -15.88 30.85
CA THR A 350 17.63 -15.68 31.90
C THR A 350 17.49 -16.93 32.77
N ASN A 351 17.45 -18.12 32.15
CA ASN A 351 17.35 -19.39 32.88
C ASN A 351 18.63 -19.72 33.66
N LEU A 352 19.81 -19.48 33.09
CA LEU A 352 21.08 -19.60 33.80
C LEU A 352 21.16 -18.67 35.02
N TYR A 353 20.67 -17.44 34.88
CA TYR A 353 20.58 -16.51 36.01
C TYR A 353 19.61 -17.01 37.09
N ARG A 354 18.39 -17.41 36.71
CA ARG A 354 17.37 -17.94 37.64
C ARG A 354 17.82 -19.19 38.38
N THR A 355 18.57 -20.06 37.71
CA THR A 355 19.15 -21.27 38.30
C THR A 355 20.41 -20.98 39.14
N GLY A 356 20.83 -19.72 39.27
CA GLY A 356 21.95 -19.32 40.11
C GLY A 356 23.32 -19.76 39.57
N TYR A 357 23.51 -19.77 38.24
CA TYR A 357 24.82 -20.05 37.67
C TYR A 357 25.81 -18.92 38.02
N PRO A 358 26.96 -19.21 38.63
CA PRO A 358 27.82 -18.18 39.24
C PRO A 358 28.58 -17.29 38.24
N LEU A 359 28.68 -17.69 36.97
CA LEU A 359 29.50 -17.01 35.94
C LEU A 359 28.67 -16.42 34.80
N VAL A 360 27.39 -16.07 35.03
CA VAL A 360 26.53 -15.46 34.00
C VAL A 360 27.08 -14.14 33.47
N SER A 361 27.80 -13.37 34.30
CA SER A 361 28.40 -12.08 33.91
C SER A 361 29.41 -12.19 32.77
N GLN A 362 30.03 -13.38 32.57
CA GLN A 362 31.02 -13.61 31.52
C GLN A 362 30.44 -13.56 30.10
N PHE A 363 29.12 -13.58 29.98
CA PHE A 363 28.41 -13.54 28.72
C PHE A 363 27.83 -12.15 28.39
N LEU A 364 28.17 -11.13 29.18
CA LEU A 364 27.68 -9.75 29.02
C LEU A 364 28.72 -8.80 28.36
N ILE A 365 28.28 -7.60 27.96
CA ILE A 365 29.03 -6.55 27.23
C ILE A 365 30.51 -6.42 27.60
N THR A 366 30.83 -6.49 28.90
CA THR A 366 32.20 -6.28 29.38
C THR A 366 33.17 -7.38 28.97
N GLU A 367 32.69 -8.53 28.47
CA GLU A 367 33.54 -9.70 28.19
C GLU A 367 33.31 -10.32 26.81
N LYS A 368 32.18 -10.10 26.14
CA LYS A 368 31.87 -10.81 24.88
C LYS A 368 30.98 -10.02 23.92
N THR A 369 31.43 -9.92 22.66
CA THR A 369 30.70 -9.31 21.54
C THR A 369 30.62 -10.31 20.39
N PHE A 370 29.49 -10.35 19.68
CA PHE A 370 29.28 -11.26 18.55
C PHE A 370 29.12 -10.47 17.25
N SER A 371 29.99 -10.70 16.27
CA SER A 371 29.91 -10.00 14.99
C SER A 371 28.98 -10.73 14.03
N CYS A 372 28.14 -9.96 13.34
CA CYS A 372 27.34 -10.37 12.19
C CYS A 372 27.88 -9.64 10.97
N GLU A 373 28.47 -10.39 10.03
CA GLU A 373 29.04 -9.85 8.79
C GLU A 373 28.45 -10.57 7.58
N ASN A 374 27.84 -9.81 6.67
CA ASN A 374 27.18 -10.33 5.46
C ASN A 374 26.22 -11.50 5.73
N GLY A 375 25.47 -11.43 6.84
CA GLY A 375 24.52 -12.45 7.27
C GLY A 375 25.13 -13.65 7.97
N ASN A 376 26.45 -13.69 8.19
CA ASN A 376 27.09 -14.72 9.00
C ASN A 376 27.07 -14.31 10.48
N TYR A 377 26.36 -15.08 11.30
CA TYR A 377 26.32 -14.97 12.76
C TYR A 377 26.66 -16.31 13.45
N ASP A 378 27.54 -17.13 12.86
CA ASP A 378 27.91 -18.47 13.34
C ASP A 378 28.42 -18.45 14.79
N GLN A 379 29.16 -17.41 15.17
CA GLN A 379 29.65 -17.23 16.54
C GLN A 379 28.51 -17.12 17.55
N LEU A 380 27.42 -16.43 17.18
CA LEU A 380 26.24 -16.29 18.01
C LEU A 380 25.52 -17.65 18.14
N THR A 381 25.36 -18.38 17.03
CA THR A 381 24.74 -19.72 17.01
C THR A 381 25.53 -20.73 17.84
N GLN A 382 26.86 -20.71 17.72
CA GLN A 382 27.75 -21.56 18.51
C GLN A 382 27.68 -21.20 20.00
N ASN A 383 27.61 -19.92 20.33
CA ASN A 383 27.45 -19.46 21.71
C ASN A 383 26.10 -19.89 22.30
N ASN A 384 25.02 -19.76 21.54
CA ASN A 384 23.69 -20.23 21.95
C ASN A 384 23.71 -21.73 22.28
N THR A 385 24.33 -22.54 21.41
CA THR A 385 24.49 -23.99 21.64
C THR A 385 25.33 -24.27 22.89
N THR A 386 26.37 -23.48 23.13
CA THR A 386 27.24 -23.60 24.30
C THR A 386 26.48 -23.27 25.58
N LEU A 387 25.71 -22.18 25.59
CA LEU A 387 24.88 -21.76 26.71
C LEU A 387 23.78 -22.79 27.02
N ALA A 388 23.14 -23.36 26.00
CA ALA A 388 22.12 -24.40 26.19
C ALA A 388 22.72 -25.67 26.82
N ASN A 389 23.89 -26.11 26.35
CA ASN A 389 24.61 -27.24 26.95
C ASN A 389 25.07 -26.95 28.38
N LEU A 390 25.49 -25.71 28.65
CA LEU A 390 25.88 -25.25 29.98
C LEU A 390 24.70 -25.27 30.95
N LEU A 391 23.54 -24.75 30.53
CA LEU A 391 22.31 -24.77 31.32
C LEU A 391 21.92 -26.21 31.67
N HIS A 392 21.86 -27.10 30.68
CA HIS A 392 21.52 -28.51 30.90
C HIS A 392 22.48 -29.23 31.85
N SER A 393 23.78 -28.95 31.71
CA SER A 393 24.81 -29.53 32.58
C SER A 393 24.71 -28.99 34.01
N TRP A 394 24.40 -27.71 34.15
CA TRP A 394 24.20 -27.04 35.44
C TRP A 394 22.95 -27.55 36.16
N GLU A 395 21.82 -27.67 35.46
CA GLU A 395 20.58 -28.22 36.00
C GLU A 395 20.78 -29.66 36.49
N LYS A 396 21.46 -30.51 35.71
CA LYS A 396 21.80 -31.87 36.15
C LYS A 396 22.67 -31.87 37.40
N LYS A 397 23.65 -30.97 37.48
CA LYS A 397 24.52 -30.84 38.65
C LYS A 397 23.72 -30.40 39.87
N LEU A 398 22.87 -29.38 39.73
CA LEU A 398 21.99 -28.91 40.80
C LEU A 398 21.07 -30.02 41.31
N LEU A 399 20.44 -30.78 40.42
CA LEU A 399 19.61 -31.92 40.80
C LEU A 399 20.41 -32.96 41.60
N SER A 400 21.61 -33.32 41.15
CA SER A 400 22.47 -34.26 41.91
C SER A 400 22.89 -33.72 43.27
N LEU A 401 23.07 -32.40 43.41
CA LEU A 401 23.39 -31.76 44.68
C LEU A 401 22.17 -31.74 45.62
N TYR A 402 20.98 -31.50 45.07
CA TYR A 402 19.74 -31.53 45.84
C TYR A 402 19.43 -32.94 46.35
N GLU A 403 19.74 -33.99 45.60
CA GLU A 403 19.58 -35.38 46.08
C GLU A 403 20.47 -35.69 47.30
N ILE A 404 21.66 -35.09 47.39
CA ILE A 404 22.61 -35.30 48.49
C ILE A 404 22.33 -34.35 49.66
N TYR A 405 21.98 -33.10 49.34
CA TYR A 405 21.76 -32.02 50.29
C TYR A 405 20.38 -31.40 50.05
N ASN A 406 19.33 -32.10 50.47
CA ASN A 406 17.94 -31.66 50.29
C ASN A 406 17.68 -30.25 50.84
N ASP A 407 18.40 -29.85 51.90
CA ASP A 407 18.25 -28.54 52.52
C ASP A 407 18.63 -27.37 51.59
N LEU A 408 19.39 -27.65 50.51
CA LEU A 408 19.71 -26.66 49.48
C LEU A 408 18.46 -26.27 48.67
N THR A 409 17.41 -27.10 48.64
CA THR A 409 16.16 -26.76 47.93
C THR A 409 15.37 -25.63 48.60
N TYR A 410 15.70 -25.26 49.85
CA TYR A 410 15.06 -24.15 50.57
C TYR A 410 15.53 -22.77 50.12
N PHE A 411 16.61 -22.69 49.33
CA PHE A 411 17.21 -21.44 48.88
C PHE A 411 17.04 -21.26 47.37
N THR A 412 16.75 -20.03 46.96
CA THR A 412 16.75 -19.60 45.56
C THR A 412 18.17 -19.34 45.06
N GLY A 413 18.40 -19.31 43.74
CA GLY A 413 19.72 -19.05 43.15
C GLY A 413 20.37 -17.76 43.65
N ASP A 414 19.61 -16.66 43.78
CA ASP A 414 20.09 -15.40 44.34
C ASP A 414 20.48 -15.53 45.82
N GLN A 415 19.76 -16.34 46.60
CA GLN A 415 20.10 -16.61 48.00
C GLN A 415 21.38 -17.45 48.11
N PHE A 416 21.63 -18.37 47.17
CA PHE A 416 22.91 -19.08 47.11
C PHE A 416 24.07 -18.15 46.86
N GLN A 417 23.95 -17.25 45.88
CA GLN A 417 24.98 -16.26 45.59
C GLN A 417 25.27 -15.39 46.82
N LEU A 418 24.23 -14.94 47.55
CA LEU A 418 24.39 -14.15 48.78
C LEU A 418 25.09 -14.93 49.90
N ILE A 419 24.74 -16.22 50.06
CA ILE A 419 25.36 -17.10 51.05
C ILE A 419 26.83 -17.35 50.70
N GLU A 420 27.14 -17.65 49.44
CA GLU A 420 28.52 -17.82 48.96
C GLU A 420 29.35 -16.55 49.16
N ASP A 421 28.84 -15.38 48.72
CA ASP A 421 29.50 -14.10 48.90
C ASP A 421 29.78 -13.80 50.38
N TYR A 422 28.84 -14.11 51.28
CA TYR A 422 29.02 -13.94 52.71
C TYR A 422 30.09 -14.88 53.27
N ILE A 423 30.10 -16.15 52.87
CA ILE A 423 31.11 -17.14 53.29
C ILE A 423 32.50 -16.73 52.79
N TYR A 424 32.65 -16.33 51.53
CA TYR A 424 33.93 -15.89 50.98
C TYR A 424 34.43 -14.57 51.58
N LYS A 425 33.52 -13.63 51.87
CA LYS A 425 33.86 -12.38 52.59
C LYS A 425 34.24 -12.63 54.04
N SER A 426 33.59 -13.57 54.73
CA SER A 426 33.91 -13.88 56.12
C SER A 426 35.22 -14.65 56.26
N LEU A 427 35.54 -15.54 55.31
CA LEU A 427 36.82 -16.26 55.26
C LEU A 427 38.03 -15.35 54.93
N SER A 428 37.83 -14.29 54.15
CA SER A 428 38.88 -13.31 53.82
C SER A 428 39.16 -12.29 54.93
N VAL A 429 38.28 -12.18 55.94
CA VAL A 429 38.46 -11.30 57.11
C VAL A 429 39.17 -12.03 58.27
N THR A 430 39.23 -13.36 58.25
CA THR A 430 39.88 -14.18 59.29
C THR A 430 41.40 -14.32 59.17
N ASP A 431 42.06 -13.55 58.30
CA ASP A 431 43.53 -13.51 58.20
C ASP A 431 44.11 -12.14 58.58
N PRO A 432 44.20 -11.80 59.89
CA PRO A 432 45.24 -10.94 60.41
C PRO A 432 46.36 -11.81 60.99
N GLY A 433 47.54 -11.72 60.38
CA GLY A 433 48.77 -12.31 60.93
C GLY A 433 49.13 -11.81 62.32
#